data_AF-A0AB37HT42-F1
#
_entry.id   AF-A0AB37HT42-F1
#
_cell.length_a   1.000
_cell.length_b   1.000
_cell.length_c   1.000
_cell.angle_alpha   90.00
_cell.angle_beta   90.00
_cell.angle_gamma   90.00
#
_symmetry.space_group_name_H-M   'P 1'
#
loop_
_entity.id
_entity.type
_entity.pdbx_description
1 polymer ?
#
loop_
_entity_poly.entity_id
_entity_poly.type
_entity_poly.pdbx_seq_one_letter_code
_entity_poly.pdbx_strand_id
1 'polypeptide(L)' 'METNEKFFMLMEVDKDSQIAKYATVSESESEEITLQHDKSFIDYLERFIDQGICFYIDTHRKEIIERDL' A
#
# COMPACT_ATOMS: atom_id res chain seq x y z
N MET A 1 22.27 3.71 8.00
CA MET A 1 21.01 2.97 8.25
C MET A 1 20.37 2.83 6.89
N GLU A 2 20.16 1.60 6.43
CA GLU A 2 19.38 1.36 5.21
C GLU A 2 17.92 1.71 5.51
N THR A 3 17.31 2.50 4.63
CA THR A 3 15.87 2.78 4.66
C THR A 3 15.16 1.61 3.98
N ASN A 4 14.37 0.83 4.73
CA ASN A 4 13.54 -0.28 4.21
C ASN A 4 12.25 0.22 3.56
N GLU A 5 12.33 1.39 2.94
CA GLU A 5 11.20 2.13 2.40
C GLU A 5 11.17 1.88 0.90
N LYS A 6 10.07 1.31 0.41
CA LYS A 6 9.89 1.01 -1.01
C LYS A 6 8.59 1.61 -1.52
N PHE A 7 8.56 1.88 -2.81
CA PHE A 7 7.41 2.46 -3.49
C PHE A 7 6.53 1.33 -4.05
N PHE A 8 5.30 1.23 -3.57
CA PHE A 8 4.34 0.24 -4.02
C PHE A 8 3.09 0.90 -4.58
N MET A 9 2.53 0.29 -5.62
CA MET A 9 1.23 0.62 -6.17
C MET A 9 0.15 -0.20 -5.46
N LEU A 10 -0.98 0.42 -5.16
CA LEU A 10 -2.15 -0.27 -4.66
C LEU A 10 -2.76 -1.14 -5.78
N MET A 11 -2.96 -2.43 -5.49
CA MET A 11 -3.43 -3.43 -6.47
C MET A 11 -4.83 -3.95 -6.17
N GLU A 12 -5.15 -4.18 -4.90
CA GLU A 12 -6.44 -4.73 -4.48
C GLU A 12 -6.86 -4.17 -3.12
N VAL A 13 -8.17 -4.04 -2.91
CA VAL A 13 -8.78 -3.63 -1.64
C VAL A 13 -9.93 -4.59 -1.30
N ASP A 14 -9.85 -5.23 -0.14
CA ASP A 14 -10.95 -5.98 0.48
C ASP A 14 -11.53 -5.16 1.64
N LYS A 15 -12.73 -4.64 1.41
CA LYS A 15 -13.44 -3.78 2.34
C LYS A 15 -14.04 -4.50 3.54
N ASP A 16 -14.46 -5.75 3.34
CA ASP A 16 -15.08 -6.55 4.40
C ASP A 16 -14.02 -6.93 5.44
N SER A 17 -12.84 -7.31 4.96
CA SER A 17 -11.70 -7.68 5.81
C SER A 17 -10.80 -6.51 6.22
N GLN A 18 -11.00 -5.33 5.63
CA GLN A 18 -10.16 -4.13 5.80
C GLN A 18 -8.68 -4.35 5.44
N ILE A 19 -8.45 -5.03 4.32
CA ILE A 19 -7.13 -5.42 3.83
C ILE A 19 -6.87 -4.75 2.47
N ALA A 20 -5.65 -4.25 2.28
CA ALA A 20 -5.18 -3.75 1.00
C ALA A 20 -3.88 -4.48 0.58
N LYS A 21 -3.76 -4.77 -0.72
CA LYS A 21 -2.56 -5.35 -1.32
C LYS A 21 -1.84 -4.35 -2.19
N TYR A 22 -0.52 -4.38 -2.11
CA TYR A 22 0.36 -3.48 -2.82
C TYR A 22 1.48 -4.27 -3.50
N ALA A 23 1.90 -3.82 -4.67
CA ALA A 23 3.00 -4.43 -5.43
C ALA A 23 4.02 -3.38 -5.90
N THR A 24 5.29 -3.76 -5.96
CA THR A 24 6.34 -2.91 -6.54
C THR A 24 6.10 -2.71 -8.04
N VAL A 25 6.40 -1.49 -8.53
CA VAL A 25 6.17 -1.12 -9.94
C VAL A 25 7.35 -1.51 -10.85
N SER A 26 8.49 -1.91 -10.27
CA SER A 26 9.72 -2.23 -11.00
C SER A 26 9.69 -3.65 -11.59
N GLU A 27 10.06 -3.82 -12.85
CA GLU A 27 10.18 -5.15 -13.49
C GLU A 27 11.26 -6.04 -12.86
N SER A 28 12.19 -5.44 -12.10
CA SER A 28 13.32 -6.13 -11.47
C SER A 28 12.97 -6.79 -10.13
N GLU A 29 11.88 -6.35 -9.51
CA GLU A 29 11.47 -6.77 -8.17
C GLU A 29 9.95 -6.94 -8.16
N SER A 30 9.48 -8.17 -7.92
CA SER A 30 8.05 -8.46 -7.71
C SER A 30 7.83 -8.73 -6.21
N GLU A 31 7.86 -7.67 -5.42
CA GLU A 31 7.53 -7.74 -4.00
C GLU A 31 6.07 -7.33 -3.82
N GLU A 32 5.35 -8.13 -3.02
CA GLU A 32 3.96 -7.86 -2.66
C GLU A 32 3.86 -7.72 -1.14
N ILE A 33 3.05 -6.77 -0.70
CA ILE A 33 2.76 -6.57 0.71
C ILE A 33 1.26 -6.42 0.92
N THR A 34 0.79 -7.01 2.01
CA THR A 34 -0.59 -6.95 2.45
C THR A 34 -0.64 -6.23 3.79
N LEU A 35 -1.43 -5.17 3.86
CA LEU A 35 -1.60 -4.37 5.06
C LEU A 35 -3.06 -4.37 5.50
N GLN A 36 -3.28 -4.45 6.81
CA GLN A 36 -4.58 -4.21 7.41
C GLN A 36 -4.68 -2.74 7.79
N HIS A 37 -5.82 -2.13 7.50
CA HIS A 37 -6.06 -0.72 7.75
C HIS A 37 -7.35 -0.51 8.54
N ASP A 38 -7.55 0.71 9.04
CA ASP A 38 -8.84 1.08 9.59
C ASP A 38 -9.87 1.27 8.48
N LYS A 39 -11.15 1.17 8.86
CA LYS A 39 -12.28 1.30 7.95
C LYS A 39 -12.26 2.59 7.13
N SER A 40 -11.91 3.73 7.73
CA SER A 40 -11.95 5.02 7.04
C SER A 40 -10.90 5.12 5.94
N PHE A 41 -9.71 4.54 6.19
CA PHE A 41 -8.65 4.50 5.21
C PHE A 41 -8.92 3.49 4.10
N ILE A 42 -9.51 2.32 4.41
CA ILE A 42 -9.94 1.35 3.38
C ILE A 42 -10.99 1.94 2.45
N ASP A 43 -11.97 2.66 2.99
CA ASP A 43 -12.98 3.37 2.19
C ASP A 43 -12.34 4.43 1.29
N TYR A 44 -11.25 5.06 1.72
CA TYR A 44 -10.45 5.93 0.87
C TYR A 44 -9.78 5.10 -0.23
N LEU A 45 -8.98 4.07 0.10
CA LEU A 45 -8.23 3.28 -0.87
C LEU A 45 -9.14 2.68 -1.96
N GLU A 46 -10.32 2.18 -1.61
CA GLU A 46 -11.32 1.65 -2.56
C GLU A 46 -11.69 2.68 -3.64
N ARG A 47 -11.86 3.95 -3.27
CA ARG A 47 -12.28 5.00 -4.21
C ARG A 47 -11.19 5.44 -5.18
N PHE A 48 -9.94 5.12 -4.85
CA PHE A 48 -8.75 5.58 -5.56
C PHE A 48 -7.96 4.43 -6.19
N ILE A 49 -8.40 3.17 -6.04
CA ILE A 49 -7.74 2.00 -6.63
C ILE A 49 -7.57 2.12 -8.14
N ASP A 50 -8.62 2.52 -8.85
CA ASP A 50 -8.61 2.66 -10.31
C ASP A 50 -7.70 3.80 -10.80
N GLN A 51 -7.21 4.66 -9.88
CA GLN A 51 -6.30 5.75 -10.18
C GLN A 51 -4.83 5.32 -10.09
N GLY A 52 -4.55 4.07 -9.68
CA GLY A 52 -3.19 3.55 -9.59
C GLY A 52 -2.36 4.26 -8.52
N ILE A 53 -2.97 4.59 -7.38
CA ILE A 53 -2.28 5.31 -6.31
C ILE A 53 -1.10 4.50 -5.78
N CYS A 54 -0.04 5.21 -5.42
CA CYS A 54 1.20 4.62 -4.94
C CYS A 54 1.54 5.20 -3.57
N PHE A 55 2.20 4.38 -2.75
CA PHE A 55 2.61 4.73 -1.39
C PHE A 55 4.05 4.31 -1.14
N TYR A 56 4.76 5.11 -0.34
CA TYR A 56 5.96 4.66 0.33
C TYR A 56 5.58 3.80 1.53
N ILE A 57 6.02 2.54 1.52
CA ILE A 57 5.75 1.56 2.57
C ILE A 57 7.07 1.14 3.20
N ASP A 58 7.13 1.19 4.53
CA ASP A 58 8.19 0.55 5.31
C ASP A 58 7.88 -0.95 5.33
N THR A 59 8.66 -1.75 4.61
CA THR A 59 8.41 -3.19 4.49
C THR A 59 8.74 -3.95 5.77
N HIS A 60 9.58 -3.39 6.64
CA HIS A 60 9.93 -3.98 7.92
C HIS A 60 8.83 -3.75 8.96
N ARG A 61 8.36 -2.50 9.05
CA ARG A 61 7.29 -2.10 9.98
C ARG A 61 5.90 -2.42 9.45
N LYS A 62 5.77 -2.65 8.14
CA LYS A 62 4.50 -2.87 7.42
C LYS A 62 3.55 -1.68 7.60
N GLU A 63 4.07 -0.48 7.39
CA GLU A 63 3.35 0.78 7.59
C GLU A 63 3.55 1.70 6.38
N ILE A 64 2.51 2.45 6.00
CA ILE A 64 2.61 3.52 5.00
C ILE A 64 3.26 4.74 5.67
N ILE A 65 4.34 5.26 5.07
CA ILE A 65 5.25 6.24 5.71
C ILE A 65 4.81 7.69 5.44
N GLU A 66 4.32 8.01 4.23
CA GLU A 66 3.85 9.36 3.92
C GLU A 66 2.32 9.43 3.86
N ARG A 67 1.75 10.18 4.80
CA ARG A 67 0.33 10.54 4.91
C ARG A 67 0.14 12.06 4.68
N ASP A 68 0.93 12.70 3.83
CA ASP A 68 0.64 14.08 3.47
C ASP A 68 -0.53 14.10 2.48
N LEU A 69 -1.73 14.31 3.05
CA LEU A 69 -2.98 14.68 2.38
C LEU A 69 -2.97 16.16 2.00
#